data_AF-A0A0C2T7T6-F1
#
_entry.id   AF-A0A0C2T7T6-F1
#
_cell.length_a   1.000
_cell.length_b   1.000
_cell.length_c   1.000
_cell.angle_alpha   90.00
_cell.angle_beta   90.00
_cell.angle_gamma   90.00
#
_symmetry.space_group_name_H-M   'P 1'
#
loop_
_entity.id
_entity.type
_entity.pdbx_description
1 polymer ?
#
loop_
_entity_poly.entity_id
_entity_poly.type
_entity_poly.pdbx_seq_one_letter_code
_entity_poly.pdbx_strand_id
1 'polypeptide(L)'
;MLSLIHTFTESSYDTSTVSIAENNALIAVAHRDGVSLLDAENHRTITTFNIPRDYGVHTMTFIPDKLQLVAQSKDGVFKSFNLINKHIMEGATLEHFIQLPNISLWRGVPIWHCMDKARQHYFSASFSQHESPVPVLWIPSHIPVVAWTQGSSMIALGCRDGRVILLRLPNSHVA
;
A
#
# COMPACT_ATOMS: atom_id res chain seq x y z
N MET A 1 -21.82 3.28 -19.23
CA MET A 1 -22.91 3.20 -18.23
C MET A 1 -22.50 2.16 -17.21
N LEU A 2 -22.48 2.48 -15.92
CA LEU A 2 -22.12 1.53 -14.85
C LEU A 2 -23.39 0.80 -14.40
N SER A 3 -23.30 -0.52 -14.17
CA SER A 3 -24.40 -1.34 -13.63
C SER A 3 -23.94 -2.05 -12.36
N LEU A 4 -24.78 -2.03 -11.33
CA LEU A 4 -24.53 -2.75 -10.09
C LEU A 4 -24.66 -4.26 -10.32
N ILE A 5 -23.60 -5.02 -10.02
CA ILE A 5 -23.59 -6.49 -10.16
C ILE A 5 -23.97 -7.15 -8.83
N HIS A 6 -23.31 -6.76 -7.73
CA HIS A 6 -23.53 -7.36 -6.42
C HIS A 6 -23.13 -6.40 -5.29
N THR A 7 -23.62 -6.65 -4.06
CA THR A 7 -23.20 -5.92 -2.85
C THR A 7 -22.93 -6.92 -1.74
N PHE A 8 -21.66 -7.01 -1.32
CA PHE A 8 -21.28 -7.78 -0.14
C PHE A 8 -21.67 -7.02 1.13
N THR A 9 -22.47 -7.64 2.00
CA THR A 9 -23.03 -7.00 3.21
C THR A 9 -22.55 -7.69 4.47
N GLU A 10 -21.26 -7.58 4.79
CA GLU A 10 -20.74 -7.96 6.11
C GLU A 10 -20.62 -6.71 6.98
N SER A 11 -21.42 -6.66 8.05
CA SER A 11 -21.69 -5.49 8.88
C SER A 11 -20.52 -4.99 9.74
N SER A 12 -19.34 -5.62 9.63
CA SER A 12 -18.19 -5.40 10.51
C SER A 12 -17.04 -4.63 9.83
N TYR A 13 -17.14 -4.36 8.53
CA TYR A 13 -16.05 -3.76 7.81
C TYR A 13 -16.06 -2.24 7.91
N ASP A 14 -15.35 -1.72 8.91
CA ASP A 14 -14.69 -0.42 8.76
C ASP A 14 -13.57 -0.62 7.73
N THR A 15 -13.94 -0.61 6.44
CA THR A 15 -13.04 -0.95 5.34
C THR A 15 -12.00 0.15 5.14
N SER A 16 -10.72 -0.21 5.20
CA SER A 16 -9.66 0.76 4.96
C SER A 16 -9.26 0.84 3.49
N THR A 17 -9.39 -0.26 2.74
CA THR A 17 -9.02 -0.33 1.31
C THR A 17 -9.56 -1.61 0.64
N VAL A 18 -9.62 -1.61 -0.69
CA VAL A 18 -10.01 -2.76 -1.52
C VAL A 18 -9.06 -2.93 -2.70
N SER A 19 -8.93 -4.15 -3.21
CA SER A 19 -8.17 -4.49 -4.41
C SER A 19 -8.91 -5.54 -5.23
N ILE A 20 -8.76 -5.52 -6.55
CA ILE A 20 -9.33 -6.51 -7.47
C ILE A 20 -8.19 -7.15 -8.27
N ALA A 21 -8.25 -8.46 -8.46
CA ALA A 21 -7.29 -9.18 -9.28
C ALA A 21 -7.53 -8.86 -10.77
N GLU A 22 -6.49 -8.93 -11.61
CA GLU A 22 -6.60 -8.64 -13.05
C GLU A 22 -7.62 -9.52 -13.79
N ASN A 23 -7.85 -10.74 -13.28
CA ASN A 23 -8.86 -11.65 -13.83
C ASN A 23 -10.31 -11.29 -13.42
N ASN A 24 -10.50 -10.23 -12.63
CA ASN A 24 -11.78 -9.76 -12.09
C ASN A 24 -12.57 -10.77 -11.24
N ALA A 25 -12.00 -11.96 -10.96
CA ALA A 25 -12.67 -13.02 -10.22
C ALA A 25 -12.47 -12.92 -8.71
N LEU A 26 -11.39 -12.26 -8.27
CA LEU A 26 -11.03 -12.13 -6.86
C LEU A 26 -11.01 -10.68 -6.43
N ILE A 27 -11.61 -10.41 -5.27
CA ILE A 27 -11.56 -9.11 -4.60
C ILE A 27 -10.97 -9.30 -3.21
N ALA A 28 -10.05 -8.45 -2.82
CA ALA A 28 -9.53 -8.37 -1.45
C ALA A 28 -10.09 -7.14 -0.75
N VAL A 29 -10.61 -7.32 0.45
CA VAL A 29 -11.17 -6.25 1.28
C VAL A 29 -10.41 -6.21 2.59
N ALA A 30 -9.74 -5.10 2.88
CA ALA A 30 -9.11 -4.89 4.16
C ALA A 30 -10.08 -4.25 5.15
N HIS A 31 -10.08 -4.76 6.36
CA HIS A 31 -10.90 -4.28 7.45
C HIS A 31 -10.15 -4.39 8.79
N ARG A 32 -10.80 -3.94 9.86
CA ARG A 32 -10.20 -3.87 11.21
C ARG A 32 -9.57 -5.17 11.71
N ASP A 33 -10.17 -6.32 11.39
CA ASP A 33 -9.79 -7.63 11.93
C ASP A 33 -8.99 -8.48 10.93
N GLY A 34 -8.81 -8.02 9.69
CA GLY A 34 -8.31 -8.93 8.66
C GLY A 34 -8.31 -8.39 7.25
N VAL A 35 -8.01 -9.32 6.35
CA VAL A 35 -8.23 -9.18 4.91
C VAL A 35 -9.12 -10.32 4.44
N SER A 36 -10.28 -9.99 3.90
CA SER A 36 -11.21 -10.96 3.33
C SER A 36 -10.98 -11.10 1.83
N LEU A 37 -10.92 -12.34 1.36
CA LEU A 37 -10.87 -12.69 -0.05
C LEU A 37 -12.26 -13.09 -0.51
N LEU A 38 -12.80 -12.38 -1.49
CA LEU A 38 -14.13 -12.55 -2.03
C LEU A 38 -14.07 -13.10 -3.44
N ASP A 39 -15.03 -13.97 -3.73
CA ASP A 39 -15.31 -14.51 -5.05
C ASP A 39 -16.30 -13.58 -5.75
N ALA A 40 -15.83 -12.81 -6.74
CA ALA A 40 -16.65 -11.84 -7.46
C ALA A 40 -17.73 -12.53 -8.32
N GLU A 41 -17.45 -13.72 -8.84
CA GLU A 41 -18.35 -14.48 -9.72
C GLU A 41 -19.44 -15.20 -8.92
N ASN A 42 -19.05 -15.86 -7.81
CA ASN A 42 -19.98 -16.65 -6.99
C ASN A 42 -20.54 -15.88 -5.79
N HIS A 43 -20.17 -14.60 -5.65
CA HIS A 43 -20.69 -13.68 -4.64
C HIS A 43 -20.58 -14.19 -3.21
N ARG A 44 -19.44 -14.80 -2.85
CA ARG A 44 -19.19 -15.35 -1.51
C ARG A 44 -17.81 -14.99 -0.97
N THR A 45 -17.67 -14.97 0.34
CA THR A 45 -16.37 -14.90 1.00
C THR A 45 -15.67 -16.26 0.91
N ILE A 46 -14.48 -16.29 0.33
CA ILE A 46 -13.66 -17.50 0.20
C ILE A 46 -12.94 -17.78 1.53
N THR A 47 -12.31 -16.76 2.08
CA THR A 47 -11.54 -16.86 3.33
C THR A 47 -11.25 -15.48 3.91
N THR A 48 -10.89 -15.43 5.19
CA THR A 48 -10.42 -14.23 5.87
C THR A 48 -9.06 -14.52 6.49
N PHE A 49 -8.09 -13.67 6.18
CA PHE A 49 -6.76 -13.68 6.77
C PHE A 49 -6.77 -12.81 8.02
N ASN A 50 -6.59 -13.43 9.18
CA ASN A 50 -6.50 -12.71 10.44
C ASN A 50 -5.12 -12.06 10.54
N ILE A 51 -5.09 -10.73 10.57
CA ILE A 51 -3.88 -9.95 10.82
C ILE A 51 -4.00 -9.23 12.16
N PRO A 52 -2.87 -8.94 12.84
CA PRO A 52 -2.88 -8.15 14.05
C PRO A 52 -3.61 -6.81 13.84
N ARG A 53 -4.48 -6.44 14.78
CA ARG A 53 -5.32 -5.23 14.70
C ARG A 53 -4.49 -3.94 14.58
N ASP A 54 -3.26 -3.95 15.08
CA ASP A 54 -2.31 -2.84 15.02
C ASP A 54 -1.62 -2.70 13.66
N TYR A 55 -1.74 -3.70 12.76
CA TYR A 55 -1.15 -3.61 11.42
C TYR A 55 -1.81 -2.51 10.57
N GLY A 56 -3.15 -2.41 10.60
CA GLY A 56 -3.89 -1.35 9.92
C GLY A 56 -3.53 -1.18 8.44
N VAL A 57 -4.08 -2.03 7.58
CA VAL A 57 -3.80 -2.02 6.13
C VAL A 57 -4.15 -0.66 5.52
N HIS A 58 -3.18 -0.06 4.84
CA HIS A 58 -3.32 1.19 4.11
C HIS A 58 -3.64 0.97 2.63
N THR A 59 -2.94 0.04 1.97
CA THR A 59 -3.13 -0.28 0.56
C THR A 59 -2.83 -1.74 0.29
N MET A 60 -3.41 -2.30 -0.77
CA MET A 60 -3.17 -3.69 -1.19
C MET A 60 -3.16 -3.81 -2.71
N THR A 61 -2.52 -4.86 -3.23
CA THR A 61 -2.56 -5.22 -4.65
C THR A 61 -2.44 -6.74 -4.83
N PHE A 62 -3.08 -7.27 -5.87
CA PHE A 62 -2.81 -8.64 -6.32
C PHE A 62 -1.56 -8.65 -7.18
N ILE A 63 -0.73 -9.68 -7.02
CA ILE A 63 0.44 -9.88 -7.88
C ILE A 63 0.02 -10.75 -9.08
N PRO A 64 0.09 -10.25 -10.33
CA PRO A 64 -0.45 -10.92 -11.52
C PRO A 64 0.39 -12.12 -12.01
N ASP A 65 0.49 -13.18 -11.21
CA ASP A 65 1.12 -14.47 -11.57
C ASP A 65 1.22 -15.42 -10.36
N LYS A 66 1.50 -14.85 -9.18
CA LYS A 66 1.94 -15.61 -8.00
C LYS A 66 0.83 -16.04 -7.05
N LEU A 67 -0.44 -15.80 -7.40
CA LEU A 67 -1.61 -16.01 -6.51
C LEU A 67 -1.32 -15.47 -5.10
N GLN A 68 -0.77 -14.25 -5.08
CA GLN A 68 -0.39 -13.54 -3.88
C GLN A 68 -1.09 -12.18 -3.84
N LEU A 69 -1.43 -11.77 -2.63
CA LEU A 69 -1.84 -10.41 -2.33
C LEU A 69 -0.75 -9.78 -1.49
N VAL A 70 -0.37 -8.54 -1.78
CA VAL A 70 0.53 -7.77 -0.92
C VAL A 70 -0.25 -6.65 -0.29
N ALA A 71 -0.14 -6.53 1.03
CA ALA A 71 -0.70 -5.43 1.80
C ALA A 71 0.41 -4.63 2.45
N GLN A 72 0.21 -3.31 2.49
CA GLN A 72 1.08 -2.37 3.16
C GLN A 72 0.31 -1.70 4.30
N SER A 73 0.93 -1.58 5.47
CA SER A 73 0.42 -0.79 6.59
C SER A 73 0.75 0.70 6.46
N LYS A 74 0.17 1.53 7.33
CA LYS A 74 0.48 2.98 7.36
C LYS A 74 1.93 3.29 7.76
N ASP A 75 2.57 2.42 8.54
CA ASP A 75 3.98 2.53 8.94
C ASP A 75 4.94 1.90 7.91
N GLY A 76 4.44 1.53 6.73
CA GLY A 76 5.26 1.06 5.62
C GLY A 76 5.79 -0.36 5.79
N VAL A 77 5.24 -1.14 6.73
CA VAL A 77 5.47 -2.58 6.83
C VAL A 77 4.65 -3.28 5.75
N PHE A 78 5.20 -4.35 5.19
CA PHE A 78 4.53 -5.15 4.18
C PHE A 78 4.28 -6.56 4.67
N LYS A 79 3.17 -7.12 4.23
CA LYS A 79 2.80 -8.53 4.39
C LYS A 79 2.36 -9.08 3.05
N SER A 80 2.82 -10.28 2.75
CA SER A 80 2.38 -11.03 1.58
C SER A 80 1.44 -12.16 2.02
N PHE A 81 0.33 -12.32 1.34
CA PHE A 81 -0.68 -13.33 1.61
C PHE A 81 -0.66 -14.32 0.46
N ASN A 82 -0.27 -15.55 0.75
CA ASN A 82 -0.35 -16.62 -0.24
C ASN A 82 -1.78 -17.18 -0.24
N LEU A 83 -2.46 -17.03 -1.37
CA LEU A 83 -3.87 -17.35 -1.49
C LEU A 83 -4.12 -18.87 -1.61
N ILE A 84 -3.09 -19.65 -1.95
CA ILE A 84 -3.17 -21.11 -2.10
C ILE A 84 -3.10 -21.79 -0.74
N ASN A 85 -2.02 -21.53 0.02
CA ASN A 85 -1.79 -22.17 1.31
C ASN A 85 -2.36 -21.37 2.50
N LYS A 86 -2.98 -20.23 2.22
CA LYS A 86 -3.61 -19.32 3.19
C LYS A 86 -2.64 -18.80 4.26
N HIS A 87 -1.35 -18.71 3.92
CA HIS A 87 -0.30 -18.28 4.84
C HIS A 87 0.05 -16.80 4.68
N ILE A 88 0.39 -16.15 5.79
CA ILE A 88 0.85 -14.76 5.83
C ILE A 88 2.37 -14.76 6.01
N MET A 89 3.07 -14.11 5.09
CA MET A 89 4.52 -13.95 5.11
C MET A 89 4.86 -12.51 5.46
N GLU A 90 5.85 -12.32 6.34
CA GLU A 90 6.38 -10.99 6.62
C GLU A 90 7.21 -10.50 5.42
N GLY A 91 7.02 -9.23 5.08
CA GLY A 91 7.69 -8.58 3.96
C GLY A 91 7.02 -8.80 2.59
N ALA A 92 7.62 -8.18 1.58
CA ALA A 92 7.32 -8.36 0.17
C ALA A 92 8.61 -8.14 -0.64
N THR A 93 8.71 -8.74 -1.82
CA THR A 93 9.89 -8.57 -2.69
C THR A 93 9.81 -7.25 -3.46
N LEU A 94 10.94 -6.79 -4.00
CA LEU A 94 11.01 -5.57 -4.83
C LEU A 94 10.01 -5.59 -5.99
N GLU A 95 9.88 -6.74 -6.67
CA GLU A 95 8.91 -6.94 -7.75
C GLU A 95 7.46 -6.68 -7.29
N HIS A 96 7.14 -7.03 -6.04
CA HIS A 96 5.80 -6.84 -5.50
C HIS A 96 5.51 -5.37 -5.19
N PHE A 97 6.52 -4.55 -4.86
CA PHE A 97 6.33 -3.13 -4.59
C PHE A 97 5.87 -2.37 -5.84
N ILE A 98 6.42 -2.69 -7.01
CA ILE A 98 6.10 -1.97 -8.25
C ILE A 98 4.63 -2.16 -8.66
N GLN A 99 4.01 -3.27 -8.25
CA GLN A 99 2.61 -3.60 -8.57
C GLN A 99 1.59 -2.90 -7.66
N LEU A 100 2.03 -2.19 -6.61
CA LEU A 100 1.10 -1.49 -5.74
C LEU A 100 0.58 -0.21 -6.45
N PRO A 101 -0.74 0.03 -6.45
CA PRO A 101 -1.36 1.09 -7.26
C PRO A 101 -0.90 2.51 -6.91
N ASN A 102 -0.23 2.70 -5.77
CA ASN A 102 0.25 3.98 -5.27
C ASN A 102 1.78 4.05 -5.13
N ILE A 103 2.53 3.03 -5.57
CA ILE A 103 3.99 3.07 -5.47
C ILE A 103 4.57 3.83 -6.65
N SER A 104 5.21 4.94 -6.34
CA SER A 104 5.84 5.81 -7.33
C SER A 104 7.29 5.37 -7.54
N LEU A 105 7.74 5.36 -8.79
CA LEU A 105 9.12 5.06 -9.12
C LEU A 105 9.94 6.34 -9.22
N TRP A 106 10.97 6.46 -8.39
CA TRP A 106 11.99 7.49 -8.49
C TRP A 106 13.22 6.94 -9.19
N ARG A 107 13.44 7.31 -10.46
CA ARG A 107 14.54 6.77 -11.30
C ARG A 107 14.62 5.23 -11.27
N GLY A 108 13.46 4.57 -11.23
CA GLY A 108 13.35 3.11 -11.13
C GLY A 108 13.35 2.54 -9.71
N VAL A 109 13.52 3.37 -8.68
CA VAL A 109 13.47 2.98 -7.26
C VAL A 109 12.06 3.21 -6.71
N PRO A 110 11.36 2.17 -6.22
CA PRO A 110 10.09 2.33 -5.51
C PRO A 110 10.21 3.25 -4.29
N ILE A 111 9.38 4.30 -4.23
CA ILE A 111 9.24 5.22 -3.10
C ILE A 111 7.77 5.38 -2.73
N TRP A 112 7.51 5.50 -1.44
CA TRP A 112 6.19 5.80 -0.91
C TRP A 112 6.26 6.56 0.41
N HIS A 113 5.16 7.23 0.74
CA HIS A 113 4.95 7.91 2.00
C HIS A 113 4.57 6.92 3.10
N CYS A 114 5.11 7.14 4.28
CA CYS A 114 4.83 6.40 5.50
C CYS A 114 4.50 7.38 6.64
N MET A 115 3.82 6.85 7.65
CA MET A 115 3.60 7.54 8.91
C MET A 115 3.88 6.58 10.06
N ASP A 116 4.83 6.94 10.93
CA ASP A 116 5.17 6.10 12.07
C ASP A 116 4.11 6.18 13.19
N LYS A 117 4.34 5.44 14.27
CA LYS A 117 3.46 5.40 15.45
C LYS A 117 3.36 6.75 16.18
N ALA A 118 4.38 7.61 16.08
CA ALA A 118 4.37 8.96 16.62
C ALA A 118 3.70 9.98 15.69
N ARG A 119 3.09 9.52 14.58
CA ARG A 119 2.49 10.34 13.51
C ARG A 119 3.51 11.21 12.78
N GLN A 120 4.78 10.81 12.81
CA GLN A 120 5.84 11.44 12.06
C GLN A 120 5.80 10.93 10.63
N HIS A 121 5.77 11.86 9.67
CA HIS A 121 5.75 11.53 8.26
C HIS A 121 7.16 11.33 7.71
N TYR A 122 7.33 10.34 6.84
CA TYR A 122 8.58 10.10 6.13
C TYR A 122 8.32 9.44 4.78
N PHE A 123 9.33 9.44 3.92
CA PHE A 123 9.36 8.64 2.71
C PHE A 123 10.31 7.46 2.89
N SER A 124 9.87 6.29 2.44
CA SER A 124 10.66 5.07 2.41
C SER A 124 10.93 4.68 0.96
N ALA A 125 12.10 4.09 0.72
CA ALA A 125 12.49 3.58 -0.59
C ALA A 125 12.96 2.12 -0.49
N SER A 126 12.71 1.34 -1.55
CA SER A 126 13.25 -0.02 -1.66
C SER A 126 14.42 -0.05 -2.64
N PHE A 127 15.60 -0.40 -2.12
CA PHE A 127 16.82 -0.57 -2.90
C PHE A 127 17.19 -2.04 -2.97
N SER A 128 17.79 -2.48 -4.07
CA SER A 128 18.21 -3.87 -4.24
C SER A 128 19.28 -4.32 -3.24
N GLN A 129 20.03 -3.39 -2.65
CA GLN A 129 21.05 -3.68 -1.64
C GLN A 129 20.48 -3.93 -0.24
N HIS A 130 19.19 -3.63 -0.02
CA HIS A 130 18.54 -3.78 1.28
C HIS A 130 17.39 -4.79 1.18
N GLU A 131 17.34 -5.72 2.13
CA GLU A 131 16.24 -6.71 2.20
C GLU A 131 14.90 -6.07 2.56
N SER A 132 14.94 -4.90 3.22
CA SER A 132 13.74 -4.16 3.61
C SER A 132 13.84 -2.69 3.16
N PRO A 133 12.69 -2.02 3.00
CA PRO A 133 12.67 -0.60 2.66
C PRO A 133 13.31 0.27 3.74
N VAL A 134 14.00 1.33 3.32
CA VAL A 134 14.71 2.25 4.21
C VAL A 134 14.13 3.65 4.14
N PRO A 135 14.04 4.38 5.27
CA PRO A 135 13.61 5.77 5.27
C PRO A 135 14.65 6.64 4.57
N VAL A 136 14.22 7.41 3.57
CA VAL A 136 15.09 8.30 2.77
C VAL A 136 14.86 9.79 3.04
N LEU A 137 13.69 10.15 3.60
CA LEU A 137 13.38 11.53 3.95
C LEU A 137 12.43 11.59 5.13
N TRP A 138 12.84 12.21 6.23
CA TRP A 138 11.98 12.52 7.37
C TRP A 138 11.40 13.92 7.23
N ILE A 139 10.09 14.05 7.39
CA ILE A 139 9.39 15.34 7.29
C ILE A 139 9.17 15.88 8.70
N PRO A 140 9.79 16.99 9.14
CA PRO A 140 9.68 17.51 10.49
C PRO A 140 8.24 17.54 11.03
N SER A 141 8.03 17.08 12.27
CA SER A 141 6.70 16.87 12.88
C SER A 141 5.80 18.11 12.90
N HIS A 142 6.39 19.31 12.91
CA HIS A 142 5.66 20.58 12.88
C HIS A 142 5.09 20.92 11.49
N ILE A 143 5.40 20.13 10.45
CA ILE A 143 4.84 20.26 9.11
C ILE A 143 3.60 19.36 9.02
N PRO A 144 2.38 19.93 8.98
CA PRO A 144 1.15 19.15 9.08
C PRO A 144 0.75 18.58 7.72
N VAL A 145 1.50 17.61 7.20
CA VAL A 145 1.22 16.96 5.91
C VAL A 145 -0.12 16.22 5.97
N VAL A 146 -0.98 16.45 4.97
CA VAL A 146 -2.28 15.79 4.83
C VAL A 146 -2.46 15.10 3.48
N ALA A 147 -1.66 15.48 2.48
CA ALA A 147 -1.67 14.89 1.16
C ALA A 147 -0.25 14.90 0.57
N TRP A 148 0.00 14.00 -0.37
CA TRP A 148 1.23 14.02 -1.15
C TRP A 148 0.98 13.47 -2.56
N THR A 149 1.84 13.84 -3.50
CA THR A 149 1.90 13.25 -4.84
C THR A 149 3.33 13.34 -5.38
N GLN A 150 3.66 12.48 -6.34
CA GLN A 150 4.98 12.46 -6.96
C GLN A 150 4.83 12.59 -8.48
N GLY A 151 5.58 13.52 -9.06
CA GLY A 151 5.87 13.57 -10.49
C GLY A 151 7.19 12.87 -10.81
N SER A 152 7.59 12.88 -12.07
CA SER A 152 8.83 12.22 -12.53
C SER A 152 10.13 12.73 -11.88
N SER A 153 10.13 13.94 -11.31
CA SER A 153 11.33 14.57 -10.74
C SER A 153 11.12 15.31 -9.42
N MET A 154 9.89 15.34 -8.90
CA MET A 154 9.51 16.15 -7.74
C MET A 154 8.42 15.46 -6.94
N ILE A 155 8.43 15.70 -5.63
CA ILE A 155 7.35 15.33 -4.72
C ILE A 155 6.67 16.63 -4.27
N ALA A 156 5.34 16.64 -4.25
CA ALA A 156 4.54 17.72 -3.71
C ALA A 156 3.81 17.25 -2.44
N LEU A 157 3.85 18.06 -1.39
CA LEU A 157 3.16 17.81 -0.13
C LEU A 157 2.10 18.89 0.09
N GLY A 158 0.86 18.49 0.34
CA GLY A 158 -0.20 19.37 0.82
C GLY A 158 -0.24 19.39 2.34
N CYS A 159 -0.19 20.56 2.94
CA CYS A 159 -0.23 20.76 4.39
C CYS A 159 -1.59 21.29 4.84
N ARG A 160 -2.02 20.92 6.05
CA ARG A 160 -3.30 21.35 6.65
C ARG A 160 -3.41 22.86 6.79
N ASP A 161 -2.28 23.55 6.94
CA ASP A 161 -2.20 25.01 7.06
C ASP A 161 -2.22 25.75 5.72
N GLY A 162 -2.50 25.04 4.62
CA GLY A 162 -2.61 25.60 3.28
C GLY A 162 -1.29 25.67 2.51
N ARG A 163 -0.15 25.30 3.12
CA ARG A 163 1.14 25.24 2.41
C ARG A 163 1.16 24.08 1.41
N VAL A 164 1.78 24.32 0.26
CA VAL A 164 2.23 23.28 -0.66
C VAL A 164 3.75 23.28 -0.67
N ILE A 165 4.37 22.18 -0.24
CA ILE A 165 5.82 22.04 -0.19
C ILE A 165 6.28 21.21 -1.38
N LEU A 166 7.24 21.72 -2.12
CA LEU A 166 7.84 21.03 -3.25
C LEU A 166 9.23 20.52 -2.86
N LEU A 167 9.45 19.23 -3.04
CA LEU A 167 10.70 18.56 -2.76
C LEU A 167 11.28 18.08 -4.09
N ARG A 168 12.55 18.43 -4.33
CA ARG A 168 13.34 17.87 -5.42
C ARG A 168 14.56 17.22 -4.79
N LEU A 169 14.74 15.93 -5.04
CA LEU A 169 15.95 15.24 -4.63
C LEU A 169 17.13 15.76 -5.48
N PRO A 170 18.32 15.99 -4.89
CA PRO A 170 19.46 16.47 -5.64
C PRO A 170 19.73 15.54 -6.82
N ASN A 171 20.04 16.09 -7.99
CA ASN A 171 20.62 15.31 -9.06
C ASN A 171 21.98 14.84 -8.57
N SER A 172 22.07 13.63 -8.03
CA SER A 172 23.34 12.91 -8.04
C SER A 172 23.67 12.67 -9.51
N HIS A 173 24.46 13.56 -10.08
CA HIS A 173 25.37 13.16 -11.13
C HIS A 173 26.25 12.10 -10.48
N VAL A 174 26.02 10.85 -10.88
CA VAL A 174 27.07 9.83 -10.77
C VAL A 174 28.21 10.39 -11.61
N ALA A 175 29.23 10.91 -10.94
CA ALA A 175 30.54 11.15 -11.54
C ALA A 175 31.30 9.81 -11.57
#